data_AF-A0A4Q5REG1-F1
#
_entry.id   AF-A0A4Q5REG1-F1
#
_cell.length_a   1.000
_cell.length_b   1.000
_cell.length_c   1.000
_cell.angle_alpha   90.00
_cell.angle_beta   90.00
_cell.angle_gamma   90.00
#
_symmetry.space_group_name_H-M   'P 1'
#
loop_
_entity.id
_entity.type
_entity.pdbx_description
1 polymer ?
#
loop_
_entity_poly.entity_id
_entity_poly.type
_entity_poly.pdbx_seq_one_letter_code
_entity_poly.pdbx_strand_id
1 'polypeptide(L)'
;MTDVSATLPTPAAPLLTREQVLRALRLIEREGRQLPPSTVYELLYRGRRYPPRAVAELAYRLAQANPQARWPHAAGQLTNAALEALDFTIVAKRPVLAAGSAQDQGQAAEQQAEDLYTGPPAPVAVEQVPVVAEAEVAYAKPAPTYTEQNALDELFIAKSELDAALAGLRRRRALLLQGPPGTGKTFLARRLAWLLLGAKDDNRIELVQFHPSYGYEDFVLGFRPGPDGRFSLVPGVLPLLCQRAAIDPERPYFLLIDELNRGNVARIFGELLLLLEPTQRGPAHALRLP
;
A
#
# COMPACT_ATOMS: atom_id res chain seq x y z
N MET A 1 21.66 1.95 58.62
CA MET A 1 21.71 0.73 57.79
C MET A 1 20.30 0.23 57.62
N THR A 2 19.68 0.55 56.50
CA THR A 2 18.54 -0.19 55.94
C THR A 2 18.49 0.17 54.47
N ASP A 3 19.11 -0.70 53.68
CA ASP A 3 19.22 -0.64 52.24
C ASP A 3 17.89 -1.10 51.63
N VAL A 4 17.21 -0.22 50.90
CA VAL A 4 15.99 -0.56 50.16
C VAL A 4 16.42 -0.78 48.72
N SER A 5 16.84 -2.02 48.43
CA SER A 5 17.04 -2.50 47.08
C SER A 5 15.72 -2.43 46.30
N ALA A 6 15.65 -1.49 45.36
CA ALA A 6 14.59 -1.41 44.37
C ALA A 6 14.80 -2.53 43.34
N THR A 7 14.01 -3.59 43.43
CA THR A 7 13.94 -4.65 42.42
C THR A 7 13.31 -4.07 41.16
N LEU A 8 14.12 -3.83 40.13
CA LEU A 8 13.65 -3.50 38.79
C LEU A 8 12.79 -4.66 38.24
N PRO A 9 11.67 -4.40 37.56
CA PRO A 9 10.87 -5.45 36.95
C PRO A 9 11.68 -6.12 35.83
N THR A 10 11.90 -7.44 35.96
CA THR A 10 12.46 -8.29 34.91
C THR A 10 11.61 -8.15 33.64
N PRO A 11 12.20 -7.85 32.47
CA PRO A 11 11.43 -7.81 31.23
C PRO A 11 10.80 -9.18 30.99
N ALA A 12 9.49 -9.21 30.72
CA ALA A 12 8.78 -10.43 30.37
C ALA A 12 9.51 -11.13 29.21
N ALA A 13 9.79 -12.43 29.36
CA ALA A 13 10.46 -13.20 28.32
C ALA A 13 9.66 -13.10 27.01
N PRO A 14 10.31 -12.88 25.86
CA PRO A 14 9.60 -12.72 24.60
C PRO A 14 8.84 -14.00 24.26
N LEU A 15 7.56 -13.85 23.89
CA LEU A 15 6.65 -14.98 23.58
C LEU A 15 7.09 -15.82 22.37
N LEU A 16 7.98 -15.28 21.54
CA LEU A 16 8.62 -15.94 20.41
C LEU A 16 10.07 -15.48 20.25
N THR A 17 10.92 -16.37 19.75
CA THR A 17 12.27 -16.01 19.30
C THR A 17 12.34 -15.93 17.78
N ARG A 18 13.32 -15.15 17.29
CA ARG A 18 13.58 -15.01 15.84
C ARG A 18 13.80 -16.37 15.16
N GLU A 19 14.54 -17.28 15.80
CA GLU A 19 14.79 -18.62 15.28
C GLU A 19 13.51 -19.45 15.09
N GLN A 20 12.55 -19.32 16.01
CA GLN A 20 11.27 -20.01 15.92
C GLN A 20 10.44 -19.50 14.73
N VAL A 21 10.46 -18.19 14.48
CA VAL A 21 9.83 -17.57 13.30
C VAL A 21 10.50 -18.04 12.01
N LEU A 22 11.84 -18.07 11.96
CA LEU A 22 12.59 -18.58 10.80
C LEU A 22 12.34 -20.07 10.54
N ARG A 23 12.16 -20.87 11.59
CA ARG A 23 11.79 -22.29 11.47
C ARG A 23 10.41 -22.45 10.85
N ALA A 24 9.44 -21.64 11.27
CA ALA A 24 8.10 -21.62 10.69
C ALA A 24 8.13 -21.23 9.20
N LEU A 25 8.86 -20.16 8.84
CA LEU A 25 9.00 -19.72 7.46
C LEU A 25 9.62 -20.79 6.56
N ARG A 26 10.70 -21.45 7.01
CA ARG A 26 11.31 -22.57 6.26
C ARG A 26 10.35 -23.74 6.06
N LEU A 27 9.52 -24.04 7.05
CA LEU A 27 8.52 -25.11 6.95
C LEU A 27 7.44 -24.76 5.91
N ILE A 28 6.94 -23.53 5.93
CA ILE A 28 5.97 -23.02 4.94
C ILE A 28 6.52 -23.18 3.51
N GLU A 29 7.80 -22.82 3.31
CA GLU A 29 8.45 -22.93 2.00
C GLU A 29 8.66 -24.36 1.54
N ARG A 30 9.05 -25.26 2.46
CA ARG A 30 9.31 -26.67 2.14
C ARG A 30 8.03 -27.44 1.81
N GLU A 31 6.93 -27.14 2.51
CA GLU A 31 5.67 -27.88 2.38
C GLU A 31 4.69 -27.23 1.40
N GLY A 32 5.00 -26.04 0.85
CA GLY A 32 4.09 -25.30 -0.03
C GLY A 32 2.76 -24.95 0.65
N ARG A 33 2.76 -24.80 1.97
CA ARG A 33 1.54 -24.73 2.78
C ARG A 33 0.76 -23.44 2.50
N GLN A 34 -0.50 -23.57 2.13
CA GLN A 34 -1.39 -22.42 2.00
C GLN A 34 -1.73 -21.86 3.38
N LEU A 35 -1.45 -20.58 3.59
CA LEU A 35 -1.78 -19.85 4.81
C LEU A 35 -3.03 -19.00 4.59
N PRO A 36 -3.85 -18.79 5.65
CA PRO A 36 -4.96 -17.85 5.56
C PRO A 36 -4.43 -16.46 5.18
N PRO A 37 -5.05 -15.77 4.21
CA PRO A 37 -4.57 -14.49 3.74
C PRO A 37 -4.66 -13.45 4.87
N SER A 38 -3.66 -12.57 4.95
CA SER A 38 -3.75 -11.36 5.77
C SER A 38 -4.56 -10.31 5.01
N THR A 39 -5.31 -9.48 5.72
CA THR A 39 -6.16 -8.42 5.15
C THR A 39 -5.44 -7.08 5.07
N VAL A 40 -4.53 -6.80 6.02
CA VAL A 40 -3.97 -5.44 6.21
C VAL A 40 -2.45 -5.39 6.15
N TYR A 41 -1.73 -6.48 6.46
CA TYR A 41 -0.26 -6.47 6.57
C TYR A 41 0.41 -7.69 5.93
N GLU A 42 1.64 -7.57 5.47
CA GLU A 42 2.50 -8.63 4.95
C GLU A 42 3.87 -8.59 5.64
N LEU A 43 4.36 -9.74 6.08
CA LEU A 43 5.72 -9.94 6.52
C LEU A 43 6.60 -10.23 5.31
N LEU A 44 7.69 -9.47 5.17
CA LEU A 44 8.68 -9.67 4.12
C LEU A 44 9.84 -10.52 4.65
N TYR A 45 10.12 -11.62 3.95
CA TYR A 45 11.26 -12.46 4.25
C TYR A 45 11.81 -13.09 2.97
N ARG A 46 13.11 -12.91 2.71
CA ARG A 46 13.80 -13.39 1.49
C ARG A 46 13.07 -13.04 0.18
N GLY A 47 12.53 -11.82 0.09
CA GLY A 47 11.80 -11.34 -1.09
C GLY A 47 10.39 -11.92 -1.26
N ARG A 48 9.89 -12.70 -0.28
CA ARG A 48 8.53 -13.27 -0.28
C ARG A 48 7.65 -12.59 0.78
N ARG A 49 6.34 -12.60 0.53
CA ARG A 49 5.32 -11.99 1.37
C ARG A 49 4.53 -13.07 2.11
N TYR A 50 4.38 -12.89 3.42
CA TYR A 50 3.67 -13.83 4.28
C TYR A 50 2.66 -13.12 5.16
N PRO A 51 1.51 -13.74 5.48
CA PRO A 51 0.57 -13.19 6.44
C PRO A 51 1.18 -13.19 7.87
N PRO A 52 1.40 -12.02 8.52
CA PRO A 52 2.16 -11.93 9.78
C PRO A 52 1.59 -12.80 10.90
N ARG A 53 0.26 -12.77 11.09
CA ARG A 53 -0.41 -13.57 12.12
C ARG A 53 -0.29 -15.07 11.89
N ALA A 54 -0.44 -15.53 10.66
CA ALA A 54 -0.37 -16.97 10.40
C ALA A 54 1.05 -17.51 10.61
N VAL A 55 2.06 -16.68 10.31
CA VAL A 55 3.48 -17.00 10.59
C VAL A 55 3.73 -17.03 12.10
N ALA A 56 3.30 -16.02 12.84
CA ALA A 56 3.46 -15.97 14.31
C ALA A 56 2.75 -17.14 15.00
N GLU A 57 1.53 -17.49 14.57
CA GLU A 57 0.78 -18.61 15.12
C GLU A 57 1.44 -19.95 14.85
N LEU A 58 1.96 -20.16 13.65
CA LEU A 58 2.72 -21.38 13.33
C LEU A 58 4.01 -21.46 14.15
N ALA A 59 4.75 -20.36 14.26
CA ALA A 59 5.95 -20.29 15.08
C ALA A 59 5.64 -20.63 16.55
N TYR A 60 4.52 -20.15 17.08
CA TYR A 60 4.08 -20.40 18.45
C TYR A 60 3.68 -21.85 18.70
N ARG A 61 2.97 -22.50 17.77
CA ARG A 61 2.66 -23.94 17.85
C ARG A 61 3.92 -24.79 17.85
N LEU A 62 4.88 -24.44 17.00
CA LEU A 62 6.17 -25.13 16.91
C LEU A 62 7.01 -24.92 18.19
N ALA A 63 6.97 -23.73 18.77
CA ALA A 63 7.67 -23.39 20.02
C ALA A 63 7.11 -24.16 21.22
N GLN A 64 5.79 -24.32 21.30
CA GLN A 64 5.13 -25.06 22.40
C GLN A 64 5.01 -26.57 22.15
N ALA A 65 5.46 -27.07 20.99
CA ALA A 65 5.21 -28.43 20.52
C ALA A 65 3.72 -28.85 20.62
N ASN A 66 2.81 -27.88 20.57
CA ASN A 66 1.37 -28.08 20.72
C ASN A 66 0.65 -27.64 19.43
N PRO A 67 0.13 -28.60 18.63
CA PRO A 67 -0.58 -28.30 17.39
C PRO A 67 -1.85 -27.44 17.57
N GLN A 68 -2.43 -27.41 18.76
CA GLN A 68 -3.64 -26.64 19.08
C GLN A 68 -3.35 -25.28 19.72
N ALA A 69 -2.09 -24.95 20.01
CA ALA A 69 -1.73 -23.65 20.56
C ALA A 69 -2.14 -22.52 19.61
N ARG A 70 -2.71 -21.46 20.19
CA ARG A 70 -3.13 -20.26 19.46
C ARG A 70 -2.23 -19.09 19.84
N TRP A 71 -1.90 -18.29 18.84
CA TRP A 71 -1.18 -17.04 19.06
C TRP A 71 -1.97 -16.14 20.03
N PRO A 72 -1.36 -15.70 21.15
CA PRO A 72 -2.07 -14.97 22.20
C PRO A 72 -2.40 -13.52 21.82
N HIS A 73 -1.72 -12.94 20.82
CA HIS A 73 -1.99 -11.58 20.37
C HIS A 73 -3.03 -11.51 19.25
N ALA A 74 -3.81 -10.43 19.26
CA ALA A 74 -4.72 -10.10 18.16
C ALA A 74 -3.95 -9.80 16.86
N ALA A 75 -4.62 -9.95 15.71
CA ALA A 75 -4.07 -9.57 14.41
C ALA A 75 -3.79 -8.06 14.34
N GLY A 76 -2.89 -7.62 13.45
CA GLY A 76 -2.56 -6.20 13.29
C GLY A 76 -1.38 -5.79 14.16
N GLN A 77 -1.45 -4.60 14.75
CA GLN A 77 -0.29 -3.93 15.37
C GLN A 77 0.41 -4.76 16.45
N LEU A 78 -0.31 -5.46 17.33
CA LEU A 78 0.30 -6.27 18.40
C LEU A 78 1.12 -7.45 17.86
N THR A 79 0.63 -8.10 16.79
CA THR A 79 1.37 -9.18 16.13
C THR A 79 2.53 -8.64 15.30
N ASN A 80 2.33 -7.50 14.63
CA ASN A 80 3.36 -6.88 13.81
C ASN A 80 4.53 -6.40 14.68
N ALA A 81 4.25 -5.70 15.78
CA ALA A 81 5.26 -5.22 16.72
C ALA A 81 6.08 -6.38 17.31
N ALA A 82 5.45 -7.52 17.61
CA ALA A 82 6.16 -8.71 18.10
C ALA A 82 7.10 -9.32 17.04
N LEU A 83 6.78 -9.19 15.75
CA LEU A 83 7.63 -9.67 14.65
C LEU A 83 8.71 -8.63 14.28
N GLU A 84 8.38 -7.34 14.33
CA GLU A 84 9.31 -6.23 14.12
C GLU A 84 10.40 -6.19 15.21
N ALA A 85 10.02 -6.46 16.47
CA ALA A 85 10.97 -6.63 17.57
C ALA A 85 11.93 -7.83 17.41
N LEU A 86 11.67 -8.70 16.43
CA LEU A 86 12.52 -9.83 16.05
C LEU A 86 13.24 -9.59 14.71
N ASP A 87 13.36 -8.32 14.28
CA ASP A 87 13.97 -7.87 13.02
C ASP A 87 13.28 -8.39 11.76
N PHE A 88 11.96 -8.57 11.78
CA PHE A 88 11.18 -8.83 10.57
C PHE A 88 10.52 -7.56 10.05
N THR A 89 10.60 -7.35 8.74
CA THR A 89 9.95 -6.22 8.08
C THR A 89 8.47 -6.55 7.84
N ILE A 90 7.58 -5.69 8.34
CA ILE A 90 6.15 -5.76 8.05
C ILE A 90 5.77 -4.58 7.15
N VAL A 91 4.98 -4.84 6.11
CA VAL A 91 4.45 -3.82 5.20
C VAL A 91 2.93 -3.88 5.17
N ALA A 92 2.25 -2.75 4.98
CA ALA A 92 0.80 -2.76 4.81
C ALA A 92 0.42 -3.31 3.42
N LYS A 93 -0.62 -4.15 3.36
CA LYS A 93 -1.34 -4.46 2.12
C LYS A 93 -2.05 -3.20 1.67
N ARG A 94 -2.07 -2.96 0.36
CA ARG A 94 -2.98 -1.98 -0.22
C ARG A 94 -4.42 -2.38 0.14
N PRO A 95 -5.23 -1.51 0.75
CA PRO A 95 -6.59 -1.85 1.09
C PRO A 95 -7.39 -2.07 -0.19
N VAL A 96 -7.92 -3.27 -0.39
CA VAL A 96 -9.14 -3.45 -1.18
C VAL A 96 -10.27 -3.04 -0.24
N LEU A 97 -10.83 -1.86 -0.43
CA LEU A 97 -11.93 -1.34 0.38
C LEU A 97 -13.13 -2.28 0.24
N ALA A 98 -13.38 -3.10 1.27
CA ALA A 98 -14.65 -3.78 1.50
C ALA A 98 -15.48 -2.93 2.47
N ALA A 99 -16.76 -2.82 2.17
CA ALA A 99 -17.73 -1.90 2.76
C ALA A 99 -18.03 -2.13 4.26
N GLY A 100 -18.39 -1.02 4.94
CA GLY A 100 -19.03 -0.95 6.27
C GLY A 100 -18.04 -0.95 7.44
N SER A 101 -18.20 -0.24 8.54
CA SER A 101 -19.27 0.62 9.09
C SER A 101 -18.73 1.21 10.40
N ALA A 102 -19.04 2.46 10.75
CA ALA A 102 -19.44 2.90 12.10
C ALA A 102 -19.38 4.44 12.17
N GLN A 103 -20.56 5.00 12.40
CA GLN A 103 -20.79 6.38 12.81
C GLN A 103 -20.29 6.60 14.25
N ASP A 104 -20.02 7.87 14.51
CA ASP A 104 -20.30 8.64 15.72
C ASP A 104 -19.11 9.33 16.39
N GLN A 105 -19.42 10.58 16.73
CA GLN A 105 -18.70 11.55 17.57
C GLN A 105 -17.68 12.43 16.85
N GLY A 106 -18.25 13.36 16.07
CA GLY A 106 -17.62 14.64 15.82
C GLY A 106 -17.78 15.61 17.00
N GLN A 107 -17.01 16.69 16.88
CA GLN A 107 -17.32 18.02 17.41
C GLN A 107 -17.25 18.18 18.94
N ALA A 108 -16.04 18.11 19.49
CA ALA A 108 -15.69 18.79 20.75
C ALA A 108 -14.19 19.10 20.95
N ALA A 109 -13.30 18.80 19.99
CA ALA A 109 -11.85 18.92 20.19
C ALA A 109 -11.20 20.12 19.47
N GLU A 110 -11.94 20.87 18.65
CA GLU A 110 -11.40 21.93 17.79
C GLU A 110 -11.14 23.28 18.50
N GLN A 111 -11.45 23.42 19.79
CA GLN A 111 -11.31 24.71 20.50
C GLN A 111 -10.22 24.75 21.58
N GLN A 112 -9.40 23.70 21.73
CA GLN A 112 -8.32 23.67 22.72
C GLN A 112 -6.91 23.47 22.13
N ALA A 113 -6.79 23.43 20.79
CA ALA A 113 -5.52 23.17 20.11
C ALA A 113 -4.73 24.44 19.70
N GLU A 114 -5.26 25.65 19.92
CA GLU A 114 -4.62 26.89 19.46
C GLU A 114 -3.62 27.53 20.44
N ASP A 115 -3.52 27.08 21.71
CA ASP A 115 -2.72 27.79 22.73
C ASP A 115 -1.46 27.05 23.23
N LEU A 116 -1.00 25.97 22.59
CA LEU A 116 0.21 25.26 23.02
C LEU A 116 1.40 25.34 22.05
N TYR A 117 1.37 26.30 21.12
CA TYR A 117 2.45 26.52 20.15
C TYR A 117 3.43 27.59 20.64
N THR A 118 4.47 27.18 21.38
CA THR A 118 5.82 27.79 21.35
C THR A 118 6.79 27.00 22.24
N GLY A 119 7.71 26.27 21.61
CA GLY A 119 8.89 25.70 22.25
C GLY A 119 10.06 25.73 21.26
N PRO A 120 11.28 26.12 21.66
CA PRO A 120 12.39 26.34 20.74
C PRO A 120 12.98 25.02 20.18
N PRO A 121 13.62 25.05 19.00
CA PRO A 121 14.09 23.84 18.32
C PRO A 121 15.30 23.23 19.05
N ALA A 122 15.25 21.91 19.29
CA ALA A 122 16.42 21.12 19.70
C ALA A 122 17.26 20.72 18.47
N PRO A 123 18.59 20.69 18.55
CA PRO A 123 19.46 20.40 17.42
C PRO A 123 19.43 18.91 17.02
N VAL A 124 19.29 18.65 15.72
CA VAL A 124 19.36 17.32 15.12
C VAL A 124 20.84 16.99 14.87
N ALA A 125 21.36 15.95 15.53
CA ALA A 125 22.67 15.39 15.22
C ALA A 125 22.60 14.60 13.91
N VAL A 126 23.53 14.89 12.99
CA VAL A 126 23.67 14.18 11.71
C VAL A 126 24.43 12.88 11.95
N GLU A 127 23.71 11.76 12.06
CA GLU A 127 24.33 10.43 11.98
C GLU A 127 24.47 10.03 10.51
N GLN A 128 25.67 9.55 10.16
CA GLN A 128 26.06 9.15 8.81
C GLN A 128 25.27 7.91 8.39
N VAL A 129 24.51 8.02 7.30
CA VAL A 129 23.79 6.90 6.69
C VAL A 129 24.82 5.98 5.99
N PRO A 130 24.92 4.69 6.33
CA PRO A 130 25.79 3.77 5.61
C PRO A 130 25.22 3.51 4.21
N VAL A 131 26.11 3.52 3.21
CA VAL A 131 25.80 3.18 1.82
C VAL A 131 25.40 1.71 1.76
N VAL A 132 24.11 1.43 1.66
CA VAL A 132 23.59 0.07 1.47
C VAL A 132 23.67 -0.27 -0.02
N ALA A 133 24.49 -1.28 -0.33
CA ALA A 133 24.67 -1.84 -1.66
C ALA A 133 23.33 -2.32 -2.25
N GLU A 134 23.15 -2.08 -3.55
CA GLU A 134 22.00 -2.53 -4.34
C GLU A 134 21.78 -4.04 -4.17
N ALA A 135 20.62 -4.42 -3.65
CA ALA A 135 20.21 -5.80 -3.55
C ALA A 135 19.68 -6.30 -4.90
N GLU A 136 20.29 -7.35 -5.44
CA GLU A 136 19.85 -8.07 -6.63
C GLU A 136 18.38 -8.50 -6.52
N VAL A 137 17.58 -8.10 -7.52
CA VAL A 137 16.14 -8.35 -7.59
C VAL A 137 15.88 -9.84 -7.84
N ALA A 138 15.28 -10.51 -6.85
CA ALA A 138 14.77 -11.87 -7.02
C ALA A 138 13.74 -11.92 -8.17
N TYR A 139 14.00 -12.75 -9.18
CA TYR A 139 13.18 -12.90 -10.38
C TYR A 139 11.73 -13.29 -10.04
N ALA A 140 10.85 -12.30 -9.96
CA ALA A 140 9.41 -12.53 -10.09
C ALA A 140 9.16 -13.16 -11.47
N LYS A 141 8.41 -14.26 -11.52
CA LYS A 141 8.01 -14.89 -12.79
C LYS A 141 7.39 -13.78 -13.67
N PRO A 142 7.88 -13.56 -14.91
CA PRO A 142 7.40 -12.48 -15.74
C PRO A 142 5.88 -12.61 -15.94
N ALA A 143 5.18 -11.48 -15.83
CA ALA A 143 3.75 -11.44 -16.06
C ALA A 143 3.44 -12.02 -17.46
N PRO A 144 2.34 -12.78 -17.62
CA PRO A 144 2.01 -13.38 -18.90
C PRO A 144 1.77 -12.27 -19.93
N THR A 145 2.29 -12.45 -21.14
CA THR A 145 2.12 -11.53 -22.26
C THR A 145 0.64 -11.29 -22.53
N TYR A 146 0.29 -10.04 -22.85
CA TYR A 146 -1.06 -9.66 -23.23
C TYR A 146 -1.04 -8.96 -24.58
N THR A 147 -1.68 -9.58 -25.57
CA THR A 147 -1.65 -9.12 -26.98
C THR A 147 -2.97 -8.49 -27.40
N GLU A 148 -2.95 -7.77 -28.52
CA GLU A 148 -4.15 -7.23 -29.15
C GLU A 148 -5.19 -8.33 -29.43
N GLN A 149 -4.75 -9.51 -29.88
CA GLN A 149 -5.64 -10.64 -30.09
C GLN A 149 -6.33 -11.06 -28.79
N ASN A 150 -5.60 -11.15 -27.67
CA ASN A 150 -6.21 -11.47 -26.38
C ASN A 150 -7.26 -10.44 -25.97
N ALA A 151 -7.04 -9.16 -26.29
CA ALA A 151 -8.02 -8.12 -26.01
C ALA A 151 -9.24 -8.22 -26.91
N LEU A 152 -9.09 -8.50 -28.21
CA LEU A 152 -10.22 -8.69 -29.12
C LEU A 152 -11.05 -9.94 -28.78
N ASP A 153 -10.41 -10.98 -28.23
CA ASP A 153 -11.09 -12.19 -27.77
C ASP A 153 -11.87 -11.95 -26.45
N GLU A 154 -11.34 -11.10 -25.56
CA GLU A 154 -11.94 -10.80 -24.24
C GLU A 154 -12.94 -9.62 -24.27
N LEU A 155 -12.80 -8.66 -25.18
CA LEU A 155 -13.55 -7.41 -25.18
C LEU A 155 -14.71 -7.42 -26.19
N PHE A 156 -15.87 -6.98 -25.73
CA PHE A 156 -17.07 -6.81 -26.55
C PHE A 156 -17.13 -5.42 -27.22
N ILE A 157 -16.04 -5.01 -27.89
CA ILE A 157 -15.96 -3.74 -28.64
C ILE A 157 -15.39 -4.00 -30.04
N ALA A 158 -15.70 -3.12 -31.00
CA ALA A 158 -15.11 -3.23 -32.32
C ALA A 158 -13.60 -2.90 -32.29
N LYS A 159 -12.83 -3.51 -33.19
CA LYS A 159 -11.39 -3.21 -33.31
C LYS A 159 -11.12 -1.72 -33.51
N SER A 160 -11.94 -1.05 -34.32
CA SER A 160 -11.83 0.40 -34.54
C SER A 160 -12.01 1.22 -33.27
N GLU A 161 -12.90 0.79 -32.35
CA GLU A 161 -13.11 1.44 -31.06
C GLU A 161 -11.92 1.21 -30.12
N LEU A 162 -11.37 -0.01 -30.11
CA LEU A 162 -10.15 -0.33 -29.38
C LEU A 162 -8.97 0.53 -29.85
N ASP A 163 -8.76 0.61 -31.16
CA ASP A 163 -7.71 1.41 -31.79
C ASP A 163 -7.87 2.90 -31.44
N ALA A 164 -9.10 3.43 -31.50
CA ALA A 164 -9.41 4.80 -31.11
C ALA A 164 -9.13 5.07 -29.63
N ALA A 165 -9.50 4.14 -28.73
CA ALA A 165 -9.23 4.25 -27.31
C ALA A 165 -7.72 4.26 -27.00
N LEU A 166 -6.97 3.35 -27.63
CA LEU A 166 -5.51 3.28 -27.48
C LEU A 166 -4.83 4.54 -28.03
N ALA A 167 -5.25 5.03 -29.20
CA ALA A 167 -4.73 6.26 -29.79
C ALA A 167 -5.02 7.48 -28.89
N GLY A 168 -6.25 7.58 -28.38
CA GLY A 168 -6.65 8.63 -27.43
C GLY A 168 -5.81 8.59 -26.15
N LEU A 169 -5.65 7.42 -25.56
CA LEU A 169 -4.87 7.23 -24.33
C LEU A 169 -3.37 7.52 -24.53
N ARG A 170 -2.77 7.09 -25.65
CA ARG A 170 -1.37 7.41 -25.97
C ARG A 170 -1.14 8.91 -26.14
N ARG A 171 -2.06 9.60 -26.82
CA ARG A 171 -1.96 11.04 -27.11
C ARG A 171 -2.24 11.90 -25.88
N ARG A 172 -3.33 11.62 -25.16
CA ARG A 172 -3.81 12.47 -24.05
C ARG A 172 -3.31 12.03 -22.68
N ARG A 173 -2.74 10.82 -22.56
CA ARG A 173 -2.30 10.19 -21.30
C ARG A 173 -3.38 10.08 -20.22
N ALA A 174 -4.64 10.28 -20.61
CA ALA A 174 -5.86 10.16 -19.83
C ALA A 174 -7.00 9.81 -20.79
N LEU A 175 -7.89 8.91 -20.37
CA LEU A 175 -9.04 8.48 -21.14
C LEU A 175 -10.23 8.33 -20.18
N LEU A 176 -11.35 8.94 -20.52
CA LEU A 176 -12.61 8.79 -19.78
C LEU A 176 -13.52 7.81 -20.52
N LEU A 177 -13.79 6.67 -19.91
CA LEU A 177 -14.73 5.69 -20.43
C LEU A 177 -16.14 6.01 -19.91
N GLN A 178 -17.07 6.26 -20.84
CA GLN A 178 -18.46 6.59 -20.51
C GLN A 178 -19.40 5.50 -21.01
N GLY A 179 -20.48 5.27 -20.27
CA GLY A 179 -21.51 4.31 -20.62
C GLY A 179 -22.34 3.86 -19.42
N PRO A 180 -23.46 3.15 -19.66
CA PRO A 180 -24.34 2.64 -18.61
C PRO A 180 -23.60 1.83 -17.52
N PRO A 181 -24.10 1.77 -16.28
CA PRO A 181 -23.55 0.87 -15.26
C PRO A 181 -23.61 -0.58 -15.74
N GLY A 182 -22.61 -1.40 -15.35
CA GLY A 182 -22.55 -2.81 -15.72
C GLY A 182 -22.02 -3.14 -17.11
N THR A 183 -21.67 -2.15 -17.95
CA THR A 183 -21.14 -2.39 -19.32
C THR A 183 -19.65 -2.74 -19.39
N GLY A 184 -19.04 -3.15 -18.27
CA GLY A 184 -17.65 -3.59 -18.26
C GLY A 184 -16.60 -2.48 -18.45
N LYS A 185 -16.89 -1.21 -18.14
CA LYS A 185 -15.90 -0.11 -18.26
C LYS A 185 -14.60 -0.39 -17.49
N THR A 186 -14.71 -0.85 -16.24
CA THR A 186 -13.56 -1.24 -15.39
C THR A 186 -12.86 -2.48 -15.94
N PHE A 187 -13.60 -3.36 -16.63
CA PHE A 187 -13.03 -4.50 -17.33
C PHE A 187 -12.19 -4.00 -18.51
N LEU A 188 -12.75 -3.17 -19.38
CA LEU A 188 -12.09 -2.55 -20.54
C LEU A 188 -10.84 -1.74 -20.14
N ALA A 189 -10.94 -0.84 -19.15
CA ALA A 189 -9.84 0.02 -18.71
C ALA A 189 -8.57 -0.79 -18.34
N ARG A 190 -8.75 -1.90 -17.63
CA ARG A 190 -7.66 -2.79 -17.22
C ARG A 190 -7.02 -3.51 -18.41
N ARG A 191 -7.80 -3.90 -19.42
CA ARG A 191 -7.26 -4.54 -20.64
C ARG A 191 -6.50 -3.54 -21.49
N LEU A 192 -6.99 -2.29 -21.59
CA LEU A 192 -6.25 -1.21 -22.25
C LEU A 192 -4.90 -0.97 -21.57
N ALA A 193 -4.84 -1.00 -20.24
CA ALA A 193 -3.59 -0.90 -19.49
C ALA A 193 -2.65 -2.08 -19.78
N TRP A 194 -3.14 -3.33 -19.68
CA TRP A 194 -2.34 -4.51 -20.00
C TRP A 194 -1.82 -4.53 -21.44
N LEU A 195 -2.61 -4.05 -22.41
CA LEU A 195 -2.17 -3.92 -23.80
C LEU A 195 -1.01 -2.95 -23.95
N LEU A 196 -1.07 -1.80 -23.28
CA LEU A 196 0.01 -0.82 -23.31
C LEU A 196 1.24 -1.27 -22.53
N LEU A 197 1.07 -2.18 -21.55
CA LEU A 197 2.16 -2.86 -20.86
C LEU A 197 2.74 -4.04 -21.65
N GLY A 198 1.98 -4.60 -22.59
CA GLY A 198 2.30 -5.86 -23.27
C GLY A 198 2.19 -7.10 -22.37
N ALA A 199 1.70 -6.97 -21.14
CA ALA A 199 1.61 -8.05 -20.16
C ALA A 199 0.48 -7.80 -19.15
N LYS A 200 -0.04 -8.87 -18.54
CA LYS A 200 -0.98 -8.81 -17.39
C LYS A 200 -0.24 -8.45 -16.09
N ASP A 201 0.47 -7.31 -16.08
CA ASP A 201 1.26 -6.84 -14.93
C ASP A 201 0.45 -5.89 -14.05
N ASP A 202 -0.30 -6.46 -13.11
CA ASP A 202 -1.10 -5.69 -12.16
C ASP A 202 -0.26 -4.88 -11.16
N ASN A 203 1.05 -5.12 -11.06
CA ASN A 203 1.89 -4.31 -10.17
C ASN A 203 1.97 -2.87 -10.67
N ARG A 204 1.82 -2.62 -11.97
CA ARG A 204 1.89 -1.28 -12.58
C ARG A 204 0.54 -0.59 -12.69
N ILE A 205 -0.50 -1.23 -12.17
CA ILE A 205 -1.87 -0.75 -12.22
C ILE A 205 -2.31 -0.44 -10.80
N GLU A 206 -2.78 0.78 -10.60
CA GLU A 206 -3.49 1.18 -9.40
C GLU A 206 -4.97 1.33 -9.73
N LEU A 207 -5.84 0.70 -8.95
CA LEU A 207 -7.29 0.86 -9.10
C LEU A 207 -7.84 1.55 -7.85
N VAL A 208 -8.48 2.68 -8.05
CA VAL A 208 -9.22 3.42 -7.01
C VAL A 208 -10.66 3.60 -7.45
N GLN A 209 -11.56 3.67 -6.48
CA GLN A 209 -12.96 3.98 -6.70
C GLN A 209 -13.32 5.25 -5.94
N PHE A 210 -13.87 6.24 -6.64
CA PHE A 210 -14.30 7.47 -5.99
C PHE A 210 -15.69 7.32 -5.38
N HIS A 211 -15.87 7.92 -4.22
CA HIS A 211 -17.15 8.04 -3.53
C HIS A 211 -17.27 9.45 -2.92
N PRO A 212 -18.48 9.89 -2.50
CA PRO A 212 -18.69 11.26 -2.04
C PRO A 212 -17.76 11.71 -0.90
N SER A 213 -17.37 10.79 -0.01
CA SER A 213 -16.44 11.07 1.09
C SER A 213 -14.95 10.88 0.75
N TYR A 214 -14.61 10.56 -0.51
CA TYR A 214 -13.21 10.34 -0.90
C TYR A 214 -12.53 11.71 -1.07
N GLY A 215 -11.43 11.92 -0.34
CA GLY A 215 -10.83 13.25 -0.18
C GLY A 215 -9.47 13.42 -0.87
N TYR A 216 -8.93 14.64 -0.74
CA TYR A 216 -7.55 14.95 -1.12
C TYR A 216 -6.56 14.18 -0.22
N GLU A 217 -6.91 14.02 1.04
CA GLU A 217 -6.12 13.38 2.09
C GLU A 217 -5.91 11.88 1.84
N ASP A 218 -6.83 11.25 1.11
CA ASP A 218 -6.73 9.84 0.69
C ASP A 218 -5.90 9.68 -0.58
N PHE A 219 -6.04 10.64 -1.50
CA PHE A 219 -5.56 10.53 -2.87
C PHE A 219 -4.18 11.13 -3.08
N VAL A 220 -3.91 12.28 -2.46
CA VAL A 220 -2.69 13.07 -2.62
C VAL A 220 -1.84 12.98 -1.36
N LEU A 221 -2.24 13.64 -0.28
CA LEU A 221 -1.43 13.74 0.94
C LEU A 221 -2.32 14.07 2.13
N GLY A 222 -2.21 13.31 3.21
CA GLY A 222 -3.08 13.47 4.37
C GLY A 222 -2.40 13.12 5.69
N PHE A 223 -2.78 13.82 6.75
CA PHE A 223 -2.35 13.48 8.09
C PHE A 223 -3.03 12.20 8.56
N ARG A 224 -2.25 11.24 9.05
CA ARG A 224 -2.75 9.99 9.63
C ARG A 224 -2.14 9.76 11.00
N PRO A 225 -2.93 9.30 11.99
CA PRO A 225 -2.42 8.97 13.30
C PRO A 225 -1.49 7.76 13.21
N GLY A 226 -0.29 7.92 13.77
CA GLY A 226 0.65 6.86 14.03
C GLY A 226 0.25 6.03 15.27
N PRO A 227 0.91 4.88 15.49
CA PRO A 227 0.63 4.02 16.64
C PRO A 227 0.93 4.67 18.00
N ASP A 228 1.75 5.72 18.01
CA ASP A 228 2.07 6.55 19.18
C ASP A 228 1.08 7.72 19.39
N GLY A 229 0.01 7.79 18.58
CA GLY A 229 -0.95 8.89 18.59
C GLY A 229 -0.46 10.17 17.93
N ARG A 230 0.76 10.19 17.39
CA ARG A 230 1.28 11.35 16.66
C ARG A 230 0.79 11.33 15.23
N PHE A 231 0.36 12.48 14.72
CA PHE A 231 -0.01 12.60 13.32
C PHE A 231 1.24 12.72 12.45
N SER A 232 1.27 11.94 11.38
CA SER A 232 2.31 12.04 10.35
C SER A 232 1.65 12.31 9.01
N LEU A 233 2.34 13.06 8.16
CA LEU A 233 1.89 13.32 6.81
C LEU A 233 2.21 12.11 5.94
N VAL A 234 1.17 11.45 5.42
CA VAL A 234 1.30 10.19 4.68
C VAL A 234 0.86 10.38 3.23
N PRO A 235 1.69 9.98 2.25
CA PRO A 235 1.32 10.08 0.84
C PRO A 235 0.12 9.18 0.52
N GLY A 236 -0.78 9.73 -0.28
CA GLY A 236 -1.94 9.05 -0.84
C GLY A 236 -1.58 8.22 -2.06
N VAL A 237 -2.63 7.75 -2.74
CA VAL A 237 -2.50 6.79 -3.84
C VAL A 237 -1.73 7.36 -5.03
N LEU A 238 -2.00 8.60 -5.43
CA LEU A 238 -1.40 9.19 -6.62
C LEU A 238 0.12 9.43 -6.44
N PRO A 239 0.62 10.07 -5.37
CA PRO A 239 2.06 10.25 -5.18
C PRO A 239 2.82 8.93 -5.05
N LEU A 240 2.25 7.93 -4.37
CA LEU A 240 2.87 6.60 -4.27
C LEU A 240 3.00 5.94 -5.64
N LEU A 241 1.99 6.05 -6.51
CA LEU A 241 2.09 5.55 -7.88
C LEU A 241 3.14 6.31 -8.69
N CYS A 242 3.17 7.64 -8.59
CA CYS A 242 4.16 8.48 -9.28
C CYS A 242 5.59 8.17 -8.83
N GLN A 243 5.84 7.95 -7.53
CA GLN A 243 7.14 7.54 -7.01
C GLN A 243 7.61 6.21 -7.61
N ARG A 244 6.70 5.24 -7.70
CA ARG A 244 7.00 3.94 -8.35
C ARG A 244 7.34 4.11 -9.83
N ALA A 245 6.59 4.96 -10.53
CA ALA A 245 6.86 5.29 -11.93
C ALA A 245 8.18 6.04 -12.13
N ALA A 246 8.60 6.88 -11.18
CA ALA A 246 9.86 7.60 -11.23
C ALA A 246 11.07 6.68 -11.06
N ILE A 247 10.95 5.60 -10.28
CA ILE A 247 12.00 4.59 -10.09
C ILE A 247 12.18 3.71 -11.33
N ASP A 248 11.12 3.54 -12.14
CA ASP A 248 11.13 2.72 -13.36
C ASP A 248 10.51 3.49 -14.55
N PRO A 249 11.25 4.47 -15.11
CA PRO A 249 10.73 5.41 -16.10
C PRO A 249 10.51 4.80 -17.49
N GLU A 250 11.16 3.66 -17.79
CA GLU A 250 11.09 3.00 -19.10
C GLU A 250 9.75 2.31 -19.35
N ARG A 251 8.95 2.12 -18.30
CA ARG A 251 7.72 1.33 -18.37
C ARG A 251 6.53 2.13 -17.83
N PRO A 252 5.39 2.11 -18.52
CA PRO A 252 4.25 2.92 -18.11
C PRO A 252 3.60 2.38 -16.83
N TYR A 253 2.97 3.29 -16.09
CA TYR A 253 2.11 3.00 -14.95
C TYR A 253 0.72 3.56 -15.22
N PHE A 254 -0.31 2.88 -14.69
CA PHE A 254 -1.70 3.22 -14.95
C PHE A 254 -2.46 3.43 -13.64
N LEU A 255 -3.17 4.55 -13.57
CA LEU A 255 -4.17 4.81 -12.53
C LEU A 255 -5.55 4.64 -13.15
N LEU A 256 -6.31 3.68 -12.65
CA LEU A 256 -7.69 3.42 -13.03
C LEU A 256 -8.57 4.01 -11.92
N ILE A 257 -9.45 4.93 -12.31
CA ILE A 257 -10.38 5.58 -11.40
C ILE A 257 -11.80 5.17 -11.78
N ASP A 258 -12.39 4.32 -10.95
CA ASP A 258 -13.78 3.93 -11.08
C ASP A 258 -14.69 4.94 -10.38
N GLU A 259 -15.93 5.02 -10.86
CA GLU A 259 -16.96 5.94 -10.35
C GLU A 259 -16.47 7.40 -10.19
N LEU A 260 -15.62 7.87 -11.12
CA LEU A 260 -15.06 9.23 -11.10
C LEU A 260 -16.12 10.31 -10.87
N ASN A 261 -17.32 10.13 -11.43
CA ASN A 261 -18.45 11.04 -11.33
C ASN A 261 -19.11 11.10 -9.93
N ARG A 262 -18.75 10.22 -8.99
CA ARG A 262 -19.26 10.24 -7.60
C ARG A 262 -18.38 11.05 -6.65
N GLY A 263 -17.14 11.34 -7.04
CA GLY A 263 -16.22 12.18 -6.28
C GLY A 263 -16.22 13.62 -6.77
N ASN A 264 -15.83 14.55 -5.90
CA ASN A 264 -15.49 15.91 -6.33
C ASN A 264 -14.07 15.92 -6.90
N VAL A 265 -13.95 15.70 -8.22
CA VAL A 265 -12.66 15.57 -8.92
C VAL A 265 -11.74 16.76 -8.64
N ALA A 266 -12.25 18.00 -8.68
CA ALA A 266 -11.45 19.19 -8.44
C ALA A 266 -10.87 19.19 -7.01
N ARG A 267 -11.68 18.82 -6.01
CA ARG A 267 -11.23 18.73 -4.61
C ARG A 267 -10.25 17.59 -4.39
N ILE A 268 -10.51 16.42 -4.98
CA ILE A 268 -9.68 15.22 -4.79
C ILE A 268 -8.29 15.40 -5.40
N PHE A 269 -8.20 15.93 -6.62
CA PHE A 269 -6.92 16.15 -7.28
C PHE A 269 -6.22 17.44 -6.82
N GLY A 270 -6.97 18.45 -6.37
CA GLY A 270 -6.42 19.73 -5.94
C GLY A 270 -5.54 20.36 -7.03
N GLU A 271 -4.37 20.81 -6.60
CA GLU A 271 -3.32 21.41 -7.43
C GLU A 271 -2.74 20.46 -8.49
N LEU A 272 -2.86 19.14 -8.29
CA LEU A 272 -2.32 18.15 -9.22
C LEU A 272 -3.19 17.93 -10.45
N LEU A 273 -4.41 18.47 -10.48
CA LEU A 273 -5.33 18.31 -11.60
C LEU A 273 -4.73 18.79 -12.93
N LEU A 274 -4.03 19.94 -12.90
CA LEU A 274 -3.36 20.50 -14.07
C LEU A 274 -2.22 19.60 -14.57
N LEU A 275 -1.51 18.93 -13.66
CA LEU A 275 -0.37 18.07 -13.99
C LEU A 275 -0.78 16.76 -14.67
N LEU A 276 -2.09 16.47 -14.76
CA LEU A 276 -2.56 15.33 -15.54
C LEU A 276 -2.35 15.55 -17.05
N GLU A 277 -2.30 16.79 -17.51
CA GLU A 277 -2.07 17.11 -18.92
C GLU A 277 -0.66 16.71 -19.37
N PRO A 278 -0.49 16.04 -20.53
CA PRO A 278 0.82 15.57 -20.98
C PRO A 278 1.88 16.67 -21.08
N THR A 279 1.47 17.88 -21.48
CA THR A 279 2.35 19.04 -21.63
C THR A 279 2.77 19.66 -20.31
N GLN A 280 2.03 19.41 -19.24
CA GLN A 280 2.27 19.95 -17.90
C GLN A 280 2.99 18.94 -17.00
N ARG A 281 3.44 17.80 -17.54
CA ARG A 281 4.21 16.80 -16.79
C ARG A 281 5.70 17.09 -16.91
N GLY A 282 6.40 17.01 -15.79
CA GLY A 282 7.86 17.08 -15.73
C GLY A 282 8.37 18.13 -14.75
N PRO A 283 9.70 18.21 -14.55
CA PRO A 283 10.31 19.04 -13.52
C PRO A 283 9.98 20.54 -13.65
N ALA A 284 9.78 21.05 -14.87
CA ALA A 284 9.45 22.45 -15.12
C ALA A 284 8.09 22.89 -14.56
N HIS A 285 7.19 21.94 -14.32
CA HIS A 285 5.85 22.17 -13.78
C HIS A 285 5.70 21.59 -12.36
N ALA A 286 6.82 21.27 -11.71
CA ALA A 286 6.79 20.66 -10.38
C ALA A 286 6.10 21.58 -9.37
N LEU A 287 5.18 20.99 -8.61
CA LEU A 287 4.48 21.65 -7.52
C LEU A 287 5.01 21.10 -6.19
N ARG A 288 5.19 22.00 -5.22
CA ARG A 288 5.49 21.61 -3.85
C ARG A 288 4.18 21.31 -3.14
N LEU A 289 4.03 20.07 -2.69
CA LEU A 289 2.93 19.68 -1.80
C LEU A 289 3.14 20.33 -0.42
N PRO A 290 2.05 20.71 0.27
CA PRO A 290 2.11 21.31 1.61
C PRO A 290 2.76 20.41 2.65
#